data_AF-A0A3R8U2R7-F1
#
_entry.id   AF-A0A3R8U2R7-F1
#
_cell.length_a   1.000
_cell.length_b   1.000
_cell.length_c   1.000
_cell.angle_alpha   90.00
_cell.angle_beta   90.00
_cell.angle_gamma   90.00
#
_symmetry.space_group_name_H-M   'P 1'
#
loop_
_entity.id
_entity.type
_entity.pdbx_description
1 polymer ?
#
loop_
_entity_poly.entity_id
_entity_poly.type
_entity_poly.pdbx_seq_one_letter_code
_entity_poly.pdbx_strand_id
1 'polypeptide(L)'
;MGPFLHHVGVVVSCVLLTACTATSAVAAKLNSGESGSAALRCPATEFSEFLKDFASPQAIALRNQFTREPLEFETPNGVVEEYGAARLDRFSYRYLSQFDLYVPEDVSTNAESLEGMRRGEFVAPVAIEGQPAGTYRVTFGMEYESDSYVFQRNNGCWELLRAINLRE
;
A
#
# COMPACT_ATOMS: atom_id res chain seq x y z
N MET A 1 -20.32 60.39 -4.74
CA MET A 1 -19.88 59.44 -5.77
C MET A 1 -19.83 58.04 -5.15
N GLY A 2 -20.48 57.07 -5.79
CA GLY A 2 -20.55 55.67 -5.36
C GLY A 2 -21.89 55.27 -4.71
N PRO A 3 -22.90 54.81 -5.48
CA PRO A 3 -24.16 54.27 -4.99
C PRO A 3 -24.19 52.72 -5.06
N PHE A 4 -25.31 52.16 -4.59
CA PHE A 4 -25.84 50.81 -4.83
C PHE A 4 -25.45 49.70 -3.85
N LEU A 5 -26.39 49.38 -2.96
CA LEU A 5 -26.67 48.03 -2.50
C LEU A 5 -28.18 47.79 -2.63
N HIS A 6 -28.58 47.26 -3.79
CA HIS A 6 -29.79 46.47 -3.96
C HIS A 6 -29.32 45.04 -4.20
N HIS A 7 -29.90 44.04 -3.55
CA HIS A 7 -30.76 43.06 -4.21
C HIS A 7 -31.38 42.11 -3.17
N VAL A 8 -32.70 42.20 -3.10
CA VAL A 8 -33.63 41.23 -2.53
C VAL A 8 -33.64 39.99 -3.43
N GLY A 9 -33.81 38.79 -2.85
CA GLY A 9 -34.05 37.60 -3.66
C GLY A 9 -34.23 36.32 -2.85
N VAL A 10 -35.34 36.21 -2.12
CA VAL A 10 -35.86 34.94 -1.60
C VAL A 10 -36.56 34.20 -2.75
N VAL A 11 -36.16 32.95 -3.02
CA VAL A 11 -37.01 31.98 -3.73
C VAL A 11 -36.80 30.62 -3.08
N VAL A 12 -37.67 30.26 -2.14
CA VAL A 12 -37.86 28.87 -1.68
C VAL A 12 -39.35 28.62 -1.77
N SER A 13 -39.77 27.77 -2.71
CA SER A 13 -40.99 26.97 -2.54
C SER A 13 -41.12 25.86 -3.59
N CYS A 14 -41.32 24.65 -3.06
CA CYS A 14 -42.14 23.52 -3.53
C CYS A 14 -41.85 22.94 -4.94
N VAL A 15 -41.89 21.63 -5.17
CA VAL A 15 -43.02 20.71 -4.93
C VAL A 15 -42.48 19.26 -4.93
N LEU A 16 -42.85 18.48 -3.92
CA LEU A 16 -42.85 17.01 -3.92
C LEU A 16 -44.09 16.52 -4.66
N LEU A 17 -43.95 15.44 -5.45
CA LEU A 17 -44.95 14.45 -5.93
C LEU A 17 -44.27 13.74 -7.13
N THR A 18 -44.12 12.42 -7.26
CA THR A 18 -45.08 11.30 -7.14
C THR A 18 -44.32 9.97 -7.22
N ALA A 19 -44.82 8.93 -6.56
CA ALA A 19 -44.47 7.52 -6.79
C ALA A 19 -45.33 6.91 -7.91
N CYS A 20 -44.79 5.98 -8.71
CA CYS A 20 -45.48 4.72 -9.09
C CYS A 20 -44.64 3.79 -10.01
N THR A 21 -44.48 2.55 -9.53
CA THR A 21 -44.59 1.22 -10.18
C THR A 21 -43.90 0.86 -11.51
N ALA A 22 -43.19 -0.27 -11.44
CA ALA A 22 -42.49 -1.03 -12.47
C ALA A 22 -43.34 -1.51 -13.66
N THR A 23 -42.69 -1.87 -14.79
CA THR A 23 -42.67 -3.23 -15.38
C THR A 23 -41.89 -3.28 -16.72
N SER A 24 -40.89 -4.18 -16.78
CA SER A 24 -40.36 -4.95 -17.93
C SER A 24 -39.50 -4.34 -19.07
N ALA A 25 -38.29 -4.90 -19.12
CA ALA A 25 -37.68 -5.66 -20.23
C ALA A 25 -36.64 -5.00 -21.17
N VAL A 26 -35.75 -5.92 -21.58
CA VAL A 26 -34.74 -5.97 -22.65
C VAL A 26 -33.40 -5.24 -22.51
N ALA A 27 -32.37 -6.08 -22.65
CA ALA A 27 -30.95 -5.82 -22.60
C ALA A 27 -30.50 -4.67 -23.51
N ALA A 28 -29.70 -3.77 -22.94
CA ALA A 28 -28.71 -3.00 -23.68
C ALA A 28 -27.41 -3.00 -22.87
N LYS A 29 -26.39 -3.60 -23.49
CA LYS A 29 -24.99 -3.54 -23.11
C LYS A 29 -24.55 -2.08 -23.01
N LEU A 30 -24.22 -1.62 -21.82
CA LEU A 30 -23.47 -0.38 -21.62
C LEU A 30 -22.29 -0.67 -20.71
N ASN A 31 -21.12 -0.53 -21.30
CA ASN A 31 -19.85 -0.34 -20.60
C ASN A 31 -20.03 0.73 -19.54
N SER A 32 -19.87 0.37 -18.28
CA SER A 32 -19.39 1.30 -17.27
C SER A 32 -18.29 0.58 -16.53
N GLY A 33 -17.08 0.68 -17.10
CA GLY A 33 -15.86 0.68 -16.32
C GLY A 33 -15.96 1.86 -15.36
N GLU A 34 -16.62 1.64 -14.24
CA GLU A 34 -16.64 2.54 -13.10
C GLU A 34 -16.02 1.77 -11.94
N SER A 35 -14.74 1.39 -12.12
CA SER A 35 -13.82 1.52 -10.99
C SER A 35 -13.81 2.99 -10.66
N GLY A 36 -14.76 3.41 -9.82
CA GLY A 36 -14.65 4.65 -9.08
C GLY A 36 -13.28 4.60 -8.44
N SER A 37 -12.35 5.39 -9.00
CA SER A 37 -11.06 5.65 -8.38
C SER A 37 -11.40 6.37 -7.09
N ALA A 38 -11.67 5.59 -6.03
CA ALA A 38 -11.66 6.07 -4.68
C ALA A 38 -10.33 6.80 -4.58
N ALA A 39 -10.38 8.13 -4.41
CA ALA A 39 -9.20 8.97 -4.44
C ALA A 39 -8.14 8.30 -3.56
N LEU A 40 -7.06 7.82 -4.20
CA LEU A 40 -5.98 7.09 -3.56
C LEU A 40 -5.41 7.99 -2.48
N ARG A 41 -5.83 7.75 -1.23
CA ARG A 41 -5.30 8.48 -0.09
C ARG A 41 -4.03 7.79 0.34
N CYS A 42 -2.92 8.52 0.31
CA CYS A 42 -1.66 7.97 0.78
C CYS A 42 -1.80 7.59 2.26
N PRO A 43 -1.40 6.37 2.64
CA PRO A 43 -1.53 5.87 4.01
C PRO A 43 -0.71 6.67 5.02
N ALA A 44 0.49 7.11 4.63
CA ALA A 44 1.37 7.90 5.46
C ALA A 44 2.20 8.88 4.62
N THR A 45 2.64 9.96 5.26
CA THR A 45 3.57 10.94 4.66
C THR A 45 5.00 10.48 4.87
N GLU A 46 5.38 10.12 6.09
CA GLU A 46 6.72 9.66 6.41
C GLU A 46 6.95 8.21 5.95
N PHE A 47 8.15 7.94 5.42
CA PHE A 47 8.46 6.61 4.89
C PHE A 47 8.49 5.52 5.98
N SER A 48 9.00 5.86 7.17
CA SER A 48 9.08 4.91 8.29
C SER A 48 7.69 4.48 8.78
N GLU A 49 6.76 5.42 8.87
CA GLU A 49 5.36 5.14 9.22
C GLU A 49 4.69 4.27 8.14
N PHE A 50 4.86 4.65 6.87
CA PHE A 50 4.38 3.85 5.75
C PHE A 50 4.90 2.42 5.81
N LEU A 51 6.20 2.23 6.05
CA LEU A 51 6.82 0.91 6.06
C LEU A 51 6.27 0.04 7.20
N LYS A 52 6.05 0.61 8.39
CA LYS A 52 5.42 -0.09 9.52
C LYS A 52 4.02 -0.56 9.17
N ASP A 53 3.21 0.31 8.55
CA ASP A 53 1.85 -0.03 8.12
C ASP A 53 1.85 -1.06 6.99
N PHE A 54 2.69 -0.88 5.97
CA PHE A 54 2.85 -1.79 4.83
C PHE A 54 3.28 -3.19 5.27
N ALA A 55 4.20 -3.27 6.23
CA ALA A 55 4.66 -4.52 6.81
C ALA A 55 3.76 -5.08 7.91
N SER A 56 2.66 -4.42 8.29
CA SER A 56 1.74 -4.99 9.28
C SER A 56 1.18 -6.35 8.81
N PRO A 57 1.07 -7.36 9.70
CA PRO A 57 0.46 -8.66 9.36
C PRO A 57 -0.91 -8.55 8.68
N GLN A 58 -1.69 -7.53 9.06
CA GLN A 58 -3.07 -7.33 8.59
C GLN A 58 -3.15 -6.49 7.30
N ALA A 59 -2.03 -5.93 6.81
CA ALA A 59 -2.01 -4.96 5.73
C ALA A 59 -2.06 -5.56 4.31
N ILE A 60 -2.81 -6.65 4.11
CA ILE A 60 -2.92 -7.31 2.80
C ILE A 60 -3.49 -6.34 1.75
N ALA A 61 -4.56 -5.62 2.07
CA ALA A 61 -5.17 -4.65 1.15
C ALA A 61 -4.21 -3.48 0.82
N LEU A 62 -3.44 -3.03 1.81
CA LEU A 62 -2.45 -1.97 1.62
C LEU A 62 -1.32 -2.45 0.71
N ARG A 63 -0.78 -3.66 0.93
CA ARG A 63 0.23 -4.25 0.05
C ARG A 63 -0.30 -4.44 -1.36
N ASN A 64 -1.56 -4.88 -1.52
CA ASN A 64 -2.18 -5.02 -2.83
C ASN A 64 -2.22 -3.68 -3.59
N GLN A 65 -2.57 -2.60 -2.91
CA GLN A 65 -2.75 -1.27 -3.48
C GLN A 65 -1.42 -0.53 -3.72
N PHE A 66 -0.44 -0.69 -2.83
CA PHE A 66 0.81 0.07 -2.83
C PHE A 66 2.04 -0.77 -3.19
N THR A 67 1.84 -1.94 -3.79
CA THR A 67 2.89 -2.60 -4.57
C THR A 67 2.66 -2.20 -6.02
N ARG A 68 3.72 -1.96 -6.79
CA ARG A 68 3.62 -1.67 -8.23
C ARG A 68 3.21 -2.93 -8.99
N GLU A 69 2.43 -2.80 -10.04
CA GLU A 69 2.11 -3.89 -10.97
C GLU A 69 2.52 -3.50 -12.40
N PRO A 70 3.43 -4.27 -13.06
CA PRO A 70 4.19 -5.38 -12.49
C PRO A 70 5.19 -4.92 -11.42
N LEU A 71 5.55 -5.84 -10.52
CA LEU A 71 6.68 -5.64 -9.62
C LEU A 71 7.94 -6.20 -10.26
N GLU A 72 9.02 -5.43 -10.23
CA GLU A 72 10.33 -5.93 -10.63
C GLU A 72 10.89 -6.84 -9.52
N PHE A 73 11.22 -8.08 -9.86
CA PHE A 73 11.88 -9.02 -8.98
C PHE A 73 13.28 -9.33 -9.50
N GLU A 74 14.30 -8.87 -8.78
CA GLU A 74 15.70 -9.01 -9.15
C GLU A 74 16.30 -10.23 -8.45
N THR A 75 16.88 -11.13 -9.26
CA THR A 75 17.53 -12.38 -8.85
C THR A 75 18.96 -12.44 -9.40
N PRO A 76 19.80 -13.40 -8.97
CA PRO A 76 21.13 -13.58 -9.59
C PRO A 76 21.07 -13.81 -11.11
N ASN A 77 19.95 -14.31 -11.63
CA ASN A 77 19.76 -14.60 -13.05
C ASN A 77 19.19 -13.40 -13.86
N GLY A 78 18.92 -12.27 -13.20
CA GLY A 78 18.35 -11.07 -13.81
C GLY A 78 17.03 -10.64 -13.20
N VAL A 79 16.36 -9.69 -13.88
CA VAL A 79 15.10 -9.09 -13.45
C VAL A 79 13.91 -9.77 -14.14
N VAL A 80 12.91 -10.14 -13.35
CA VAL A 80 11.64 -10.72 -13.79
C VAL A 80 10.49 -9.79 -13.37
N GLU A 81 9.44 -9.72 -14.18
CA GLU A 81 8.22 -8.97 -13.84
C GLU A 81 7.19 -9.91 -13.21
N GLU A 82 6.75 -9.59 -12.00
CA GLU A 82 5.75 -10.34 -11.26
C GLU A 82 4.39 -9.64 -11.28
N TYR A 83 3.33 -10.43 -11.45
CA TYR A 83 1.96 -9.97 -11.61
C TYR A 83 1.03 -10.61 -10.57
N GLY A 84 -0.13 -10.00 -10.31
CA GLY A 84 -1.16 -10.59 -9.45
C GLY A 84 -0.66 -10.95 -8.05
N ALA A 85 -0.87 -12.21 -7.64
CA ALA A 85 -0.52 -12.69 -6.29
C ALA A 85 0.98 -12.89 -6.07
N ALA A 86 1.70 -13.44 -7.06
CA ALA A 86 3.15 -13.74 -6.94
C ALA A 86 3.98 -12.50 -6.60
N ARG A 87 3.55 -11.36 -7.12
CA ARG A 87 4.06 -10.03 -6.80
C ARG A 87 3.96 -9.67 -5.33
N LEU A 88 2.85 -10.00 -4.67
CA LEU A 88 2.65 -9.71 -3.25
C LEU A 88 3.49 -10.64 -2.37
N ASP A 89 3.71 -11.86 -2.83
CA ASP A 89 4.54 -12.85 -2.14
C ASP A 89 6.02 -12.44 -2.07
N ARG A 90 6.47 -11.48 -2.90
CA ARG A 90 7.85 -10.98 -2.88
C ARG A 90 8.20 -10.17 -1.64
N PHE A 91 7.22 -9.57 -0.95
CA PHE A 91 7.45 -8.86 0.31
C PHE A 91 7.19 -9.76 1.53
N SER A 92 8.24 -10.39 2.04
CA SER A 92 8.16 -11.49 3.01
C SER A 92 8.45 -11.08 4.45
N TYR A 93 8.38 -9.79 4.79
CA TYR A 93 8.64 -9.28 6.14
C TYR A 93 7.38 -8.74 6.81
N ARG A 94 7.33 -8.83 8.14
CA ARG A 94 6.24 -8.35 8.97
C ARG A 94 6.76 -7.49 10.11
N TYR A 95 6.12 -6.35 10.35
CA TYR A 95 6.40 -5.48 11.49
C TYR A 95 5.55 -5.90 12.69
N LEU A 96 6.21 -6.25 13.80
CA LEU A 96 5.60 -6.63 15.06
C LEU A 96 5.71 -5.47 16.05
N SER A 97 4.64 -4.68 16.16
CA SER A 97 4.62 -3.46 16.99
C SER A 97 4.91 -3.72 18.47
N GLN A 98 4.55 -4.90 19.00
CA GLN A 98 4.83 -5.28 20.39
C GLN A 98 6.32 -5.47 20.70
N PHE A 99 7.16 -5.64 19.66
CA PHE A 99 8.61 -5.78 19.79
C PHE A 99 9.39 -4.64 19.11
N ASP A 100 8.69 -3.80 18.31
CA ASP A 100 9.30 -2.83 17.39
C ASP A 100 10.32 -3.47 16.43
N LEU A 101 10.01 -4.67 15.92
CA LEU A 101 10.88 -5.46 15.05
C LEU A 101 10.23 -5.76 13.70
N TYR A 102 11.06 -5.79 12.65
CA TYR A 102 10.72 -6.40 11.38
C TYR A 102 11.26 -7.82 11.35
N VAL A 103 10.40 -8.80 11.07
CA VAL A 103 10.78 -10.21 11.09
C VAL A 103 10.27 -10.91 9.82
N PRO A 104 10.90 -11.99 9.36
CA PRO A 104 10.35 -12.82 8.29
C PRO A 104 8.92 -13.28 8.59
N GLU A 105 8.09 -13.44 7.57
CA GLU A 105 6.66 -13.78 7.72
C GLU A 105 6.43 -15.10 8.47
N ASP A 106 7.22 -16.12 8.19
CA ASP A 106 7.20 -17.41 8.86
C ASP A 106 7.56 -17.28 10.36
N VAL A 107 8.53 -16.43 10.68
CA VAL A 107 8.92 -16.10 12.06
C VAL A 107 7.81 -15.33 12.78
N SER A 108 7.08 -14.46 12.09
CA SER A 108 6.08 -13.56 12.68
C SER A 108 4.90 -14.27 13.35
N THR A 109 4.66 -15.53 12.99
CA THR A 109 3.57 -16.37 13.52
C THR A 109 4.07 -17.56 14.33
N ASN A 110 5.38 -17.77 14.42
CA ASN A 110 5.98 -18.90 15.13
C ASN A 110 6.02 -18.63 16.65
N ALA A 111 5.37 -19.50 17.43
CA ALA A 111 5.26 -19.33 18.88
C ALA A 111 6.62 -19.34 19.62
N GLU A 112 7.55 -20.19 19.20
CA GLU A 112 8.90 -20.29 19.79
C GLU A 112 9.72 -19.03 19.48
N SER A 113 9.68 -18.56 18.24
CA SER A 113 10.36 -17.32 17.84
C SER A 113 9.82 -16.11 18.60
N LEU A 114 8.50 -16.02 18.77
CA LEU A 114 7.86 -14.95 19.54
C LEU A 114 8.29 -14.98 21.03
N GLU A 115 8.49 -16.16 21.61
CA GLU A 115 9.01 -16.28 22.96
C GLU A 115 10.50 -15.92 23.06
N GLY A 116 11.31 -16.25 22.04
CA GLY A 116 12.67 -15.76 21.90
C GLY A 116 12.74 -14.22 21.83
N MET A 117 11.83 -13.58 21.09
CA MET A 117 11.73 -12.12 21.04
C MET A 117 11.40 -11.51 22.40
N ARG A 118 10.47 -12.11 23.18
CA ARG A 118 10.16 -11.66 24.55
C ARG A 118 11.37 -11.71 25.47
N ARG A 119 12.26 -12.68 25.26
CA ARG A 119 13.54 -12.82 26.00
C ARG A 119 14.65 -11.91 25.48
N GLY A 120 14.44 -11.21 24.37
CA GLY A 120 15.44 -10.35 23.74
C GLY A 120 16.52 -11.10 22.95
N GLU A 121 16.24 -12.33 22.54
CA GLU A 121 17.21 -13.21 21.84
C GLU A 121 17.14 -13.08 20.31
N PHE A 122 16.20 -12.27 19.81
CA PHE A 122 16.00 -12.09 18.38
C PHE A 122 16.68 -10.82 17.90
N VAL A 123 17.55 -10.94 16.90
CA VAL A 123 18.21 -9.80 16.26
C VAL A 123 17.70 -9.70 14.83
N ALA A 124 17.07 -8.57 14.51
CA ALA A 124 16.44 -8.33 13.21
C ALA A 124 16.97 -7.01 12.62
N PRO A 125 18.18 -7.01 12.03
CA PRO A 125 18.75 -5.80 11.49
C PRO A 125 17.91 -5.31 10.30
N VAL A 126 17.69 -3.99 10.27
CA VAL A 126 17.06 -3.29 9.16
C VAL A 126 17.90 -2.06 8.82
N ALA A 127 18.25 -1.92 7.55
CA ALA A 127 18.88 -0.74 7.00
C ALA A 127 17.90 -0.02 6.08
N ILE A 128 17.74 1.28 6.29
CA ILE A 128 16.90 2.14 5.45
C ILE A 128 17.79 3.23 4.86
N GLU A 129 17.94 3.21 3.54
CA GLU A 129 18.87 4.07 2.82
C GLU A 129 18.09 4.92 1.82
N GLY A 130 18.23 6.25 1.94
CA GLY A 130 17.76 7.17 0.92
C GLY A 130 18.63 7.07 -0.34
N GLN A 131 18.00 6.98 -1.50
CA GLN A 131 18.66 6.85 -2.79
C GLN A 131 18.36 8.05 -3.70
N PRO A 132 19.12 8.24 -4.80
CA PRO A 132 18.84 9.27 -5.79
C PRO A 132 17.40 9.19 -6.33
N ALA A 133 16.87 10.31 -6.83
CA ALA A 133 15.50 10.40 -7.36
C ALA A 133 14.38 10.08 -6.34
N GLY A 134 14.67 10.22 -5.04
CA GLY A 134 13.67 10.10 -3.98
C GLY A 134 13.19 8.66 -3.74
N THR A 135 14.00 7.67 -4.12
CA THR A 135 13.76 6.27 -3.77
C THR A 135 14.33 5.95 -2.40
N TYR A 136 13.80 4.90 -1.76
CA TYR A 136 14.31 4.34 -0.53
C TYR A 136 14.62 2.86 -0.74
N ARG A 137 15.81 2.43 -0.35
CA ARG A 137 16.16 1.01 -0.27
C ARG A 137 16.03 0.56 1.18
N VAL A 138 15.27 -0.49 1.41
CA VAL A 138 15.15 -1.14 2.70
C VAL A 138 15.76 -2.52 2.59
N THR A 139 16.73 -2.82 3.45
CA THR A 139 17.39 -4.12 3.53
C THR A 139 17.06 -4.73 4.87
N PHE A 140 16.49 -5.94 4.85
CA PHE A 140 16.24 -6.73 6.05
C PHE A 140 17.20 -7.91 6.08
N GLY A 141 17.57 -8.34 7.28
CA GLY A 141 18.43 -9.51 7.48
C GLY A 141 19.92 -9.17 7.49
N MET A 142 20.75 -10.20 7.61
CA MET A 142 22.20 -10.08 7.72
C MET A 142 22.86 -10.22 6.34
N GLU A 143 24.13 -9.82 6.19
CA GLU A 143 24.80 -9.64 4.88
C GLU A 143 24.56 -10.78 3.86
N TYR A 144 24.62 -12.05 4.29
CA TYR A 144 24.47 -13.22 3.40
C TYR A 144 23.03 -13.78 3.33
N GLU A 145 22.13 -13.27 4.16
CA GLU A 145 20.72 -13.67 4.23
C GLU A 145 19.85 -12.41 4.25
N SER A 146 20.13 -11.48 3.34
CA SER A 146 19.40 -10.23 3.23
C SER A 146 18.44 -10.23 2.06
N ASP A 147 17.30 -9.56 2.26
CA ASP A 147 16.35 -9.22 1.21
C ASP A 147 16.26 -7.70 1.14
N SER A 148 16.26 -7.15 -0.07
CA SER A 148 16.19 -5.71 -0.27
C SER A 148 14.97 -5.31 -1.07
N TYR A 149 14.42 -4.14 -0.74
CA TYR A 149 13.19 -3.62 -1.31
C TYR A 149 13.36 -2.16 -1.67
N VAL A 150 12.93 -1.78 -2.88
CA VAL A 150 13.00 -0.39 -3.35
C VAL A 150 11.61 0.21 -3.32
N PHE A 151 11.48 1.35 -2.65
CA PHE A 151 10.26 2.12 -2.56
C PHE A 151 10.44 3.49 -3.21
N GLN A 152 9.36 4.05 -3.74
CA GLN A 152 9.35 5.39 -4.33
C GLN A 152 7.99 6.02 -4.14
N ARG A 153 7.92 7.35 -4.20
CA ARG A 153 6.64 8.04 -4.35
C ARG A 153 6.12 7.96 -5.78
N ASN A 154 4.86 7.54 -5.92
CA ASN A 154 4.06 7.65 -7.12
C ASN A 154 2.76 8.40 -6.78
N ASN A 155 2.46 9.46 -7.53
CA ASN A 155 1.33 10.37 -7.22
C ASN A 155 1.30 10.84 -5.75
N GLY A 156 2.49 11.03 -5.15
CA GLY A 156 2.66 11.44 -3.76
C GLY A 156 2.62 10.32 -2.73
N CYS A 157 2.25 9.09 -3.09
CA CYS A 157 2.17 7.96 -2.16
C CYS A 157 3.36 7.02 -2.30
N TRP A 158 3.83 6.45 -1.19
CA TRP A 158 4.85 5.42 -1.21
C TRP A 158 4.33 4.14 -1.84
N GLU A 159 5.13 3.54 -2.73
CA GLU A 159 4.86 2.24 -3.35
C GLU A 159 6.11 1.37 -3.33
N LEU A 160 5.94 0.05 -3.27
CA LEU A 160 7.00 -0.94 -3.50
C LEU A 160 7.19 -1.15 -5.01
N LEU A 161 8.40 -0.89 -5.49
CA LEU A 161 8.76 -0.91 -6.91
C LEU A 161 9.52 -2.16 -7.32
N ARG A 162 10.40 -2.60 -6.43
CA ARG A 162 11.32 -3.70 -6.70
C ARG A 162 11.57 -4.50 -5.44
N ALA A 163 11.54 -5.82 -5.57
CA ALA A 163 12.08 -6.75 -4.61
C ALA A 163 13.39 -7.33 -5.16
N ILE A 164 14.39 -7.47 -4.30
CA ILE A 164 15.74 -7.92 -4.66
C ILE A 164 16.11 -9.06 -3.73
N ASN A 165 16.31 -10.25 -4.30
CA ASN A 165 16.83 -11.41 -3.59
C ASN A 165 17.98 -11.98 -4.42
N LEU A 166 19.21 -11.77 -3.97
CA LEU A 166 20.43 -12.18 -4.67
C LEU A 166 21.04 -13.46 -4.08
N ARG A 167 20.23 -14.27 -3.39
CA ARG A 167 20.69 -15.55 -2.86
C ARG A 167 20.80 -16.54 -4.02
N GLU A 168 21.88 -17.32 -4.03
CA GLU A 168 22.16 -18.35 -5.06
C GLU A 168 21.37 -19.64 -4.85
#